data_AF-A0A4Q0TZM8-F1
#
_entry.id   AF-A0A4Q0TZM8-F1
#
_cell.length_a   1.000
_cell.length_b   1.000
_cell.length_c   1.000
_cell.angle_alpha   90.00
_cell.angle_beta   90.00
_cell.angle_gamma   90.00
#
_symmetry.space_group_name_H-M   'P 1'
#
loop_
_entity.id
_entity.type
_entity.pdbx_description
1 polymer ?
#
loop_
_entity_poly.entity_id
_entity_poly.type
_entity_poly.pdbx_seq_one_letter_code
_entity_poly.pdbx_strand_id
1 'polypeptide(L)'
;MKLLVYIMKKIAFLLLICFLFACSRQAKNIPHSGESLLNKKIYLDSVIVDASYTSGWGNFYLVDSIITFADTYYSKFYDYKANSGDFVAEHFRKGNGPGELNEFMFAYPIRNKKDQCLIVDNSIMLHSFKQQDYELFHHGRINFGWNGVCKDYDSPRAYNMMYLTDYGVDFYYLNDSIIIFPVNLIDRFVSEKEIESDRYDKLHIFGELNVNTMMVERVTGKMPEIYHEKPIPNFESFRFAMRGDTVYVNHYVDSLIYVYLYPDELIYTMGFEGRDVDRNYTQTTELDEGKTFMKDYKTVGSSAGLDYVPETNMLIRTYVKERIIRKTGVQLYQNSNMLADIDVPNYFMFLGYNNGWYYGVRKLPLETENDIRFVFYKFRIE
;
A
#
# COMPACT_ATOMS: atom_id res chain seq x y z
N MET A 1 9.68 -56.64 32.58
CA MET A 1 8.34 -56.01 32.51
C MET A 1 8.29 -54.60 33.11
N LYS A 2 8.78 -54.34 34.33
CA LYS A 2 8.75 -52.99 34.96
C LYS A 2 9.53 -51.90 34.22
N LEU A 3 10.67 -52.23 33.60
CA LEU A 3 11.49 -51.28 32.84
C LEU A 3 10.79 -50.79 31.56
N LEU A 4 10.07 -51.69 30.88
CA LEU A 4 9.33 -51.37 29.65
C LEU A 4 8.18 -50.39 29.93
N VAL A 5 7.45 -50.62 31.02
CA VAL A 5 6.36 -49.73 31.48
C VAL A 5 6.87 -48.34 31.87
N TYR A 6 8.08 -48.26 32.46
CA TYR A 6 8.71 -46.99 32.81
C TYR A 6 9.13 -46.19 31.57
N ILE A 7 9.70 -46.86 30.56
CA ILE A 7 10.10 -46.24 29.30
C ILE A 7 8.86 -45.77 28.51
N MET A 8 7.80 -46.58 28.45
CA MET A 8 6.54 -46.19 27.79
C MET A 8 5.87 -44.98 28.46
N LYS A 9 5.93 -44.87 29.80
CA LYS A 9 5.42 -43.68 30.51
C LYS A 9 6.24 -42.42 30.20
N LYS A 10 7.56 -42.52 30.06
CA LYS A 10 8.41 -41.39 29.67
C LYS A 10 8.16 -40.95 28.23
N ILE A 11 7.99 -41.90 27.29
CA ILE A 11 7.67 -41.58 25.90
C ILE A 11 6.28 -40.95 25.79
N ALA A 12 5.28 -41.46 26.52
CA ALA A 12 3.95 -40.85 26.57
C ALA A 12 3.97 -39.44 27.18
N PHE A 13 4.79 -39.21 28.21
CA PHE A 13 4.97 -37.88 28.80
C PHE A 13 5.72 -36.92 27.86
N LEU A 14 6.73 -37.39 27.12
CA LEU A 14 7.43 -36.60 26.13
C LEU A 14 6.52 -36.23 24.95
N LEU A 15 5.69 -37.17 24.48
CA LEU A 15 4.68 -36.92 23.46
C LEU A 15 3.62 -35.93 23.94
N LEU A 16 3.18 -36.01 25.20
CA LEU A 16 2.25 -35.04 25.80
C LEU A 16 2.86 -33.63 25.87
N ILE A 17 4.15 -33.52 26.20
CA ILE A 17 4.88 -32.23 26.17
C ILE A 17 5.03 -31.72 24.74
N CYS A 18 5.36 -32.58 23.77
CA CYS A 18 5.40 -32.20 22.36
C CYS A 18 4.03 -31.77 21.83
N PHE A 19 2.92 -32.36 22.28
CA PHE A 19 1.55 -31.92 21.97
C PHE A 19 1.18 -30.58 22.63
N LEU A 20 1.77 -30.24 23.79
CA LEU A 20 1.57 -28.96 24.45
C LEU A 20 2.40 -27.82 23.83
N PHE A 21 3.51 -28.14 23.15
CA PHE A 21 4.33 -27.18 22.40
C PHE A 21 4.04 -27.14 20.89
N ALA A 22 3.29 -28.10 20.35
CA ALA A 22 2.83 -28.13 18.96
C ALA A 22 1.40 -27.63 18.82
N CYS A 23 1.12 -26.41 19.29
CA CYS A 23 0.00 -25.56 18.84
C CYS A 23 0.01 -24.23 19.60
N SER A 24 0.83 -23.30 19.15
CA SER A 24 0.52 -21.88 19.35
C SER A 24 0.67 -21.16 18.02
N ARG A 25 -0.07 -21.60 17.00
CA ARG A 25 -0.47 -20.67 15.94
C ARG A 25 -1.33 -19.62 16.64
N GLN A 26 -0.83 -18.40 16.67
CA GLN A 26 -1.41 -17.25 17.35
C GLN A 26 -2.65 -16.76 16.58
N ALA A 27 -3.62 -17.64 16.38
CA ALA A 27 -4.87 -17.39 15.64
C ALA A 27 -6.11 -17.66 16.51
N LYS A 28 -6.01 -17.58 17.84
CA LYS A 28 -7.16 -17.69 18.73
C LYS A 28 -7.39 -16.38 19.49
N ASN A 29 -8.41 -15.65 19.02
CA ASN A 29 -9.05 -14.47 19.61
C ASN A 29 -8.43 -13.10 19.31
N ILE A 30 -7.99 -12.82 18.07
CA ILE A 30 -7.82 -11.42 17.65
C ILE A 30 -9.23 -10.79 17.61
N PRO A 31 -9.53 -9.76 18.42
CA PRO A 31 -10.86 -9.18 18.43
C PRO A 31 -11.15 -8.47 17.11
N HIS A 32 -12.40 -8.54 16.66
CA HIS A 32 -12.91 -7.68 15.60
C HIS A 32 -13.57 -6.46 16.24
N SER A 33 -13.24 -5.27 15.77
CA SER A 33 -13.67 -3.99 16.34
C SER A 33 -14.51 -3.20 15.34
N GLY A 34 -15.58 -2.60 15.85
CA GLY A 34 -16.48 -1.73 15.11
C GLY A 34 -17.72 -2.41 14.56
N GLU A 35 -18.70 -1.59 14.20
CA GLU A 35 -19.97 -1.98 13.59
C GLU A 35 -20.19 -1.26 12.26
N SER A 36 -21.05 -1.83 11.42
CA SER A 36 -21.49 -1.20 10.17
C SER A 36 -22.72 -0.31 10.42
N LEU A 37 -22.49 0.99 10.61
CA LEU A 37 -23.53 1.96 10.96
C LEU A 37 -24.24 2.57 9.74
N LEU A 38 -23.52 2.74 8.61
CA LEU A 38 -24.06 3.26 7.34
C LEU A 38 -24.90 4.54 7.47
N ASN A 39 -24.48 5.44 8.36
CA ASN A 39 -25.21 6.66 8.72
C ASN A 39 -24.64 7.93 8.08
N LYS A 40 -23.63 7.81 7.20
CA LYS A 40 -23.03 8.91 6.46
C LYS A 40 -23.26 8.80 4.96
N LYS A 41 -23.28 9.94 4.28
CA LYS A 41 -23.32 10.05 2.82
C LYS A 41 -22.18 10.92 2.32
N ILE A 42 -21.85 10.78 1.04
CA ILE A 42 -20.94 11.71 0.35
C ILE A 42 -21.65 12.43 -0.78
N TYR A 43 -21.27 13.69 -0.97
CA TYR A 43 -21.67 14.48 -2.14
C TYR A 43 -20.43 14.76 -2.96
N LEU A 44 -20.34 14.10 -4.11
CA LEU A 44 -19.18 14.12 -4.98
C LEU A 44 -19.43 15.09 -6.14
N ASP A 45 -18.44 15.96 -6.36
CA ASP A 45 -18.34 16.89 -7.47
C ASP A 45 -17.03 16.62 -8.23
N SER A 46 -16.93 17.09 -9.47
CA SER A 46 -15.76 16.85 -10.31
C SER A 46 -15.40 18.02 -11.21
N VAL A 47 -14.13 18.14 -11.52
CA VAL A 47 -13.61 19.03 -12.56
C VAL A 47 -12.76 18.24 -13.56
N ILE A 48 -12.90 18.58 -14.84
CA ILE A 48 -12.12 17.98 -15.92
C ILE A 48 -11.01 18.96 -16.29
N VAL A 49 -9.79 18.45 -16.43
CA VAL A 49 -8.59 19.23 -16.67
C VAL A 49 -7.95 18.78 -17.98
N ASP A 50 -7.63 19.73 -18.85
CA ASP A 50 -6.81 19.46 -20.04
C ASP A 50 -5.38 19.14 -19.62
N ALA A 51 -4.91 17.97 -20.01
CA ALA A 51 -3.60 17.42 -19.70
C ALA A 51 -2.89 16.91 -20.97
N SER A 52 -3.27 17.42 -22.15
CA SER A 52 -2.75 17.00 -23.46
C SER A 52 -1.24 17.29 -23.64
N TYR A 53 -0.65 18.08 -22.74
CA TYR A 53 0.79 18.37 -22.67
C TYR A 53 1.56 17.42 -21.74
N THR A 54 0.89 16.46 -21.12
CA THR A 54 1.51 15.42 -20.28
C THR A 54 1.61 14.11 -21.07
N SER A 55 2.35 13.14 -20.55
CA SER A 55 2.37 11.78 -21.11
C SER A 55 1.13 10.97 -20.72
N GLY A 56 0.39 11.39 -19.69
CA GLY A 56 -0.67 10.59 -19.06
C GLY A 56 -0.15 9.42 -18.20
N TRP A 57 1.16 9.16 -18.18
CA TRP A 57 1.80 8.10 -17.42
C TRP A 57 2.51 8.68 -16.19
N GLY A 58 1.99 8.34 -15.02
CA GLY A 58 2.53 8.85 -13.77
C GLY A 58 1.61 8.60 -12.58
N ASN A 59 1.80 9.37 -11.52
CA ASN A 59 0.96 9.29 -10.34
C ASN A 59 0.53 10.66 -9.82
N PHE A 60 -0.56 10.68 -9.07
CA PHE A 60 -1.10 11.88 -8.45
C PHE A 60 -0.85 11.88 -6.95
N TYR A 61 -0.71 13.08 -6.39
CA TYR A 61 -0.80 13.30 -4.96
C TYR A 61 -1.36 14.69 -4.65
N LEU A 62 -1.79 14.89 -3.41
CA LEU A 62 -2.30 16.17 -2.91
C LEU A 62 -1.36 16.71 -1.83
N VAL A 63 -0.96 17.98 -1.95
CA VAL A 63 -0.36 18.78 -0.88
C VAL A 63 -1.15 20.07 -0.78
N ASP A 64 -1.70 20.34 0.40
CA ASP A 64 -2.60 21.47 0.65
C ASP A 64 -3.73 21.56 -0.38
N SER A 65 -3.73 22.61 -1.21
CA SER A 65 -4.75 22.86 -2.25
C SER A 65 -4.26 22.53 -3.66
N ILE A 66 -3.11 21.86 -3.79
CA ILE A 66 -2.48 21.53 -5.06
C ILE A 66 -2.52 20.01 -5.27
N ILE A 67 -3.14 19.61 -6.38
CA ILE A 67 -2.99 18.26 -6.92
C ILE A 67 -1.80 18.30 -7.87
N THR A 68 -0.79 17.48 -7.61
CA THR A 68 0.37 17.33 -8.49
C THR A 68 0.25 16.04 -9.28
N PHE A 69 0.46 16.11 -10.59
CA PHE A 69 0.72 14.96 -11.44
C PHE A 69 2.23 14.82 -11.66
N ALA A 70 2.81 13.75 -11.12
CA ALA A 70 4.20 13.40 -11.34
C ALA A 70 4.31 12.49 -12.57
N ASP A 71 4.70 13.09 -13.69
CA ASP A 71 4.85 12.44 -14.99
C ASP A 71 6.16 11.65 -15.04
N THR A 72 6.05 10.33 -14.98
CA THR A 72 7.19 9.42 -14.90
C THR A 72 7.97 9.34 -16.22
N TYR A 73 7.31 9.63 -17.35
CA TYR A 73 7.91 9.53 -18.68
C TYR A 73 8.69 10.80 -19.06
N TYR A 74 8.07 11.96 -18.83
CA TYR A 74 8.73 13.25 -19.07
C TYR A 74 9.62 13.71 -17.92
N SER A 75 9.58 13.03 -16.77
CA SER A 75 10.31 13.40 -15.56
C SER A 75 9.97 14.82 -15.10
N LYS A 76 8.66 15.13 -15.09
CA LYS A 76 8.11 16.46 -14.83
C LYS A 76 6.96 16.41 -13.85
N PHE A 77 6.77 17.48 -13.09
CA PHE A 77 5.67 17.61 -12.15
C PHE A 77 4.75 18.73 -12.64
N TYR A 78 3.45 18.47 -12.67
CA TYR A 78 2.44 19.43 -13.09
C TYR A 78 1.50 19.71 -11.92
N ASP A 79 1.51 20.95 -11.44
CA ASP A 79 0.70 21.39 -10.31
C ASP A 79 -0.59 22.02 -10.78
N TYR A 80 -1.70 21.61 -10.16
CA TYR A 80 -3.04 22.10 -10.44
C TYR A 80 -3.76 22.50 -9.17
N LYS A 81 -4.58 23.54 -9.21
CA LYS A 81 -5.49 23.85 -8.10
C LYS A 81 -6.53 22.75 -7.96
N ALA A 82 -6.58 22.11 -6.79
CA ALA A 82 -7.46 20.95 -6.55
C ALA A 82 -8.95 21.25 -6.78
N ASN A 83 -9.39 22.50 -6.54
CA ASN A 83 -10.80 22.89 -6.64
C ASN A 83 -11.26 23.27 -8.04
N SER A 84 -10.40 23.91 -8.84
CA SER A 84 -10.74 24.44 -10.16
C SER A 84 -10.09 23.69 -11.32
N GLY A 85 -9.06 22.88 -11.04
CA GLY A 85 -8.26 22.24 -12.07
C GLY A 85 -7.32 23.20 -12.82
N ASP A 86 -7.24 24.48 -12.41
CA ASP A 86 -6.35 25.45 -13.05
C ASP A 86 -4.90 25.00 -12.94
N PHE A 87 -4.19 24.97 -14.06
CA PHE A 87 -2.75 24.77 -14.08
C PHE A 87 -2.03 25.89 -13.31
N VAL A 88 -1.07 25.51 -12.48
CA VAL A 88 -0.31 26.43 -11.61
C VAL A 88 1.14 26.53 -12.07
N ALA A 89 1.81 25.39 -12.17
CA ALA A 89 3.25 25.35 -12.47
C ALA A 89 3.67 23.99 -13.04
N GLU A 90 4.77 24.01 -13.79
CA GLU A 90 5.53 22.83 -14.20
C GLU A 90 6.88 22.87 -13.49
N HIS A 91 7.31 21.74 -12.94
CA HIS A 91 8.61 21.60 -12.30
C HIS A 91 9.45 20.51 -12.97
N PHE A 92 10.76 20.70 -12.87
CA PHE A 92 11.81 19.82 -13.37
C PHE A 92 11.84 19.64 -14.88
N ARG A 93 12.88 18.95 -15.32
CA ARG A 93 13.04 18.43 -16.67
C ARG A 93 13.87 17.16 -16.60
N LYS A 94 13.82 16.38 -17.67
CA LYS A 94 14.60 15.15 -17.77
C LYS A 94 16.10 15.43 -17.83
N GLY A 95 16.88 14.77 -16.99
CA GLY A 95 18.35 14.84 -17.01
C GLY A 95 19.01 14.60 -15.65
N ASN A 96 20.28 15.00 -15.56
CA ASN A 96 21.16 14.77 -14.39
C ASN A 96 21.76 16.08 -13.83
N GLY A 97 21.41 17.23 -14.40
CA GLY A 97 21.84 18.53 -13.90
C GLY A 97 21.06 19.00 -12.66
N PRO A 98 21.43 20.15 -12.09
CA PRO A 98 20.68 20.75 -10.98
C PRO A 98 19.22 20.98 -11.35
N GLY A 99 18.30 20.45 -10.53
CA GLY A 99 16.84 20.55 -10.77
C GLY A 99 16.33 19.64 -11.89
N GLU A 100 17.10 18.63 -12.30
CA GLU A 100 16.68 17.63 -13.29
C GLU A 100 16.45 16.27 -12.63
N LEU A 101 15.53 15.49 -13.20
CA LEU A 101 15.20 14.13 -12.76
C LEU A 101 15.40 13.15 -13.91
N ASN A 102 15.87 11.95 -13.62
CA ASN A 102 15.76 10.84 -14.55
C ASN A 102 14.33 10.29 -14.56
N GLU A 103 14.05 9.31 -15.43
CA GLU A 103 12.79 8.57 -15.35
C GLU A 103 12.68 7.91 -13.98
N PHE A 104 11.49 8.06 -13.38
CA PHE A 104 11.23 7.57 -12.05
C PHE A 104 10.04 6.64 -11.99
N MET A 105 10.01 5.78 -10.97
CA MET A 105 8.94 4.82 -10.79
C MET A 105 7.69 5.49 -10.24
N PHE A 106 7.87 6.38 -9.26
CA PHE A 106 6.79 7.14 -8.63
C PHE A 106 7.34 8.29 -7.79
N ALA A 107 6.45 9.23 -7.45
CA ALA A 107 6.73 10.30 -6.49
C ALA A 107 5.54 10.52 -5.54
N TYR A 108 5.73 10.34 -4.23
CA TYR A 108 4.65 10.49 -3.25
C TYR A 108 5.05 11.36 -2.06
N PRO A 109 4.10 12.12 -1.47
CA PRO A 109 4.36 12.89 -0.26
C PRO A 109 4.63 11.97 0.92
N ILE A 110 5.45 12.44 1.83
CA ILE A 110 5.61 11.79 3.14
C ILE A 110 4.35 12.12 3.96
N ARG A 111 3.61 11.09 4.34
CA ARG A 111 2.24 11.24 4.87
C ARG A 111 2.18 12.06 6.15
N ASN A 112 3.19 11.95 7.01
CA ASN A 112 3.33 12.73 8.24
C ASN A 112 4.28 13.94 8.11
N LYS A 113 4.68 14.30 6.89
CA LYS A 113 5.50 15.47 6.57
C LYS A 113 5.14 16.00 5.17
N LYS A 114 3.96 16.61 5.08
CA LYS A 114 3.26 16.92 3.82
C LYS A 114 4.02 17.91 2.90
N ASP A 115 4.98 18.67 3.42
CA ASP A 115 5.82 19.61 2.66
C ASP A 115 6.96 18.92 1.87
N GLN A 116 7.17 17.63 2.09
CA GLN A 116 8.23 16.84 1.47
C GLN A 116 7.65 15.71 0.62
N CYS A 117 8.07 15.65 -0.64
CA CYS A 117 7.80 14.56 -1.57
C CYS A 117 9.05 13.69 -1.73
N LEU A 118 8.87 12.37 -1.78
CA LEU A 118 9.93 11.42 -2.12
C LEU A 118 9.73 10.93 -3.53
N ILE A 119 10.83 10.86 -4.27
CA ILE A 119 10.88 10.40 -5.65
C ILE A 119 11.84 9.23 -5.68
N VAL A 120 11.39 8.11 -6.23
CA VAL A 120 12.23 6.92 -6.39
C VAL A 120 12.41 6.67 -7.87
N ASP A 121 13.65 6.78 -8.34
CA ASP A 121 13.96 6.59 -9.75
C ASP A 121 13.97 5.11 -10.17
N ASN A 122 14.06 4.83 -11.47
CA ASN A 122 14.10 3.45 -11.99
C ASN A 122 15.35 2.66 -11.54
N SER A 123 16.36 3.33 -10.99
CA SER A 123 17.58 2.74 -10.43
C SER A 123 17.57 2.68 -8.90
N ILE A 124 16.38 2.82 -8.27
CA ILE A 124 16.17 2.91 -6.82
C ILE A 124 17.02 4.00 -6.13
N MET A 125 17.33 5.08 -6.84
CA MET A 125 17.82 6.31 -6.24
C MET A 125 16.68 7.06 -5.57
N LEU A 126 16.92 7.52 -4.36
CA LEU A 126 16.00 8.37 -3.63
C LEU A 126 16.35 9.84 -3.86
N HIS A 127 15.33 10.61 -4.20
CA HIS A 127 15.36 12.06 -4.19
C HIS A 127 14.25 12.56 -3.26
N SER A 128 14.41 13.79 -2.76
CA SER A 128 13.30 14.49 -2.12
C SER A 128 13.10 15.87 -2.69
N PHE A 129 11.84 16.27 -2.80
CA PHE A 129 11.44 17.59 -3.26
C PHE A 129 10.69 18.31 -2.15
N LYS A 130 11.12 19.54 -1.83
CA LYS A 130 10.37 20.45 -0.95
C LYS A 130 9.54 21.39 -1.80
N GLN A 131 8.22 21.27 -1.69
CA GLN A 131 7.31 22.00 -2.59
C GLN A 131 7.27 23.51 -2.31
N GLN A 132 7.50 23.95 -1.07
CA GLN A 132 7.49 25.37 -0.71
C GLN A 132 8.71 26.12 -1.23
N ASP A 133 9.88 25.47 -1.19
CA ASP A 133 11.17 26.07 -1.53
C ASP A 133 11.60 25.77 -2.99
N TYR A 134 10.83 24.93 -3.68
CA TYR A 134 11.15 24.35 -4.99
C TYR A 134 12.54 23.70 -5.06
N GLU A 135 12.93 23.03 -3.98
CA GLU A 135 14.28 22.49 -3.84
C GLU A 135 14.28 20.97 -4.00
N LEU A 136 15.09 20.48 -4.96
CA LEU A 136 15.32 19.07 -5.22
C LEU A 136 16.64 18.62 -4.58
N PHE A 137 16.56 17.59 -3.76
CA PHE A 137 17.70 16.96 -3.11
C PHE A 137 17.93 15.56 -3.67
N HIS A 138 19.16 15.27 -4.05
CA HIS A 138 19.60 13.94 -4.46
C HIS A 138 20.25 13.26 -3.26
N HIS A 139 19.66 12.18 -2.75
CA HIS A 139 20.19 11.47 -1.59
C HIS A 139 21.18 10.41 -2.00
N GLY A 140 20.71 9.38 -2.69
CA GLY A 140 21.53 8.24 -3.11
C GLY A 140 20.71 6.99 -3.33
N ARG A 141 21.40 5.88 -3.61
CA ARG A 141 20.77 4.60 -3.88
C ARG A 141 20.30 3.95 -2.59
N ILE A 142 19.04 3.53 -2.53
CA ILE A 142 18.54 2.73 -1.41
C ILE A 142 19.30 1.41 -1.37
N ASN A 143 19.90 1.09 -0.22
CA ASN A 143 20.78 -0.04 -0.05
C ASN A 143 20.18 -1.08 0.91
N PHE A 144 19.70 -2.17 0.34
CA PHE A 144 19.22 -3.36 1.06
C PHE A 144 20.35 -4.36 1.39
N GLY A 145 21.59 -4.09 0.96
CA GLY A 145 22.75 -4.97 1.18
C GLY A 145 22.85 -6.16 0.22
N TRP A 146 22.20 -6.09 -0.96
CA TRP A 146 22.17 -7.21 -1.90
C TRP A 146 23.56 -7.62 -2.39
N ASN A 147 23.83 -8.92 -2.33
CA ASN A 147 25.08 -9.54 -2.79
C ASN A 147 24.84 -11.01 -3.22
N GLY A 148 23.64 -11.30 -3.75
CA GLY A 148 23.19 -12.63 -4.14
C GLY A 148 21.78 -12.95 -3.62
N VAL A 149 21.31 -14.17 -3.86
CA VAL A 149 20.03 -14.67 -3.34
C VAL A 149 20.09 -14.77 -1.81
N CYS A 150 19.04 -14.32 -1.13
CA CYS A 150 18.92 -14.35 0.33
C CYS A 150 17.60 -15.03 0.71
N LYS A 151 17.69 -16.13 1.47
CA LYS A 151 16.53 -16.84 2.03
C LYS A 151 16.31 -16.56 3.52
N ASP A 152 17.06 -15.60 4.06
CA ASP A 152 16.89 -15.14 5.43
C ASP A 152 15.87 -14.00 5.41
N TYR A 153 14.61 -14.34 5.70
CA TYR A 153 13.51 -13.39 5.66
C TYR A 153 13.57 -12.34 6.77
N ASP A 154 14.43 -12.49 7.79
CA ASP A 154 14.70 -11.41 8.77
C ASP A 154 15.72 -10.39 8.23
N SER A 155 16.39 -10.69 7.10
CA SER A 155 17.37 -9.82 6.48
C SER A 155 16.74 -8.87 5.47
N PRO A 156 17.05 -7.56 5.49
CA PRO A 156 16.67 -6.63 4.43
C PRO A 156 17.09 -7.08 3.02
N ARG A 157 18.12 -7.93 2.92
CA ARG A 157 18.64 -8.50 1.66
C ARG A 157 17.63 -9.38 0.92
N ALA A 158 16.64 -9.95 1.61
CA ALA A 158 15.58 -10.73 0.98
C ALA A 158 14.53 -9.86 0.28
N TYR A 159 14.54 -8.54 0.51
CA TYR A 159 13.48 -7.65 0.11
C TYR A 159 13.93 -6.58 -0.88
N ASN A 160 12.93 -5.94 -1.47
CA ASN A 160 13.04 -4.72 -2.25
C ASN A 160 11.78 -3.88 -2.02
N MET A 161 11.78 -2.62 -2.45
CA MET A 161 10.56 -1.80 -2.43
C MET A 161 9.43 -2.54 -3.14
N MET A 162 8.20 -2.41 -2.64
CA MET A 162 7.05 -3.04 -3.26
C MET A 162 6.85 -2.53 -4.70
N TYR A 163 7.14 -3.36 -5.68
CA TYR A 163 6.74 -3.16 -7.08
C TYR A 163 5.29 -3.61 -7.27
N LEU A 164 4.56 -2.99 -8.22
CA LEU A 164 3.15 -3.28 -8.56
C LEU A 164 2.12 -2.81 -7.53
N THR A 165 2.23 -1.55 -7.10
CA THR A 165 1.13 -0.91 -6.37
C THR A 165 0.15 -0.25 -7.34
N ASP A 166 -1.04 -0.83 -7.49
CA ASP A 166 -2.08 -0.28 -8.36
C ASP A 166 -2.58 1.09 -7.87
N TYR A 167 -2.38 1.46 -6.61
CA TYR A 167 -2.94 2.68 -6.00
C TYR A 167 -1.91 3.41 -5.11
N GLY A 168 -0.63 3.31 -5.50
CA GLY A 168 0.47 4.09 -4.96
C GLY A 168 1.27 3.44 -3.83
N VAL A 169 2.24 4.18 -3.32
CA VAL A 169 3.16 3.76 -2.24
C VAL A 169 3.07 4.81 -1.14
N ASP A 170 3.09 4.39 0.13
CA ASP A 170 3.08 5.32 1.26
C ASP A 170 4.42 5.33 1.98
N PHE A 171 4.80 6.51 2.44
CA PHE A 171 6.02 6.77 3.19
C PHE A 171 5.68 7.53 4.47
N TYR A 172 6.26 7.11 5.59
CA TYR A 172 6.15 7.80 6.87
C TYR A 172 7.54 7.92 7.49
N TYR A 173 7.83 9.05 8.13
CA TYR A 173 8.95 9.12 9.07
C TYR A 173 8.56 8.46 10.39
N LEU A 174 9.36 7.52 10.87
CA LEU A 174 9.26 7.01 12.25
C LEU A 174 9.95 7.94 13.24
N ASN A 175 11.00 8.63 12.77
CA ASN A 175 11.75 9.68 13.46
C ASN A 175 12.47 10.54 12.41
N ASP A 176 13.36 11.43 12.83
CA ASP A 176 14.03 12.38 11.95
C ASP A 176 14.87 11.75 10.83
N SER A 177 15.29 10.48 10.95
CA SER A 177 16.16 9.82 9.98
C SER A 177 15.61 8.53 9.39
N ILE A 178 14.58 7.91 9.99
CA ILE A 178 14.06 6.62 9.55
C ILE A 178 12.73 6.79 8.82
N ILE A 179 12.67 6.32 7.57
CA ILE A 179 11.45 6.20 6.77
C ILE A 179 11.00 4.75 6.77
N ILE A 180 9.71 4.52 7.03
CA ILE A 180 9.05 3.24 6.80
C ILE A 180 8.32 3.25 5.45
N PHE A 181 8.43 2.13 4.72
CA PHE A 181 7.81 1.94 3.39
C PHE A 181 7.51 0.46 3.14
N PRO A 182 6.60 0.13 2.21
CA PRO A 182 6.21 -1.25 1.94
C PRO A 182 7.28 -1.98 1.12
N VAL A 183 7.52 -3.24 1.45
CA VAL A 183 8.49 -4.12 0.77
C VAL A 183 7.84 -5.40 0.25
N ASN A 184 8.49 -6.01 -0.74
CA ASN A 184 8.21 -7.36 -1.24
C ASN A 184 9.53 -8.13 -1.35
N LEU A 185 9.46 -9.46 -1.47
CA LEU A 185 10.65 -10.26 -1.82
C LEU A 185 11.27 -9.79 -3.14
N ILE A 186 12.59 -9.65 -3.17
CA ILE A 186 13.32 -9.20 -4.35
C ILE A 186 13.19 -10.18 -5.52
N ASP A 187 13.10 -11.47 -5.22
CA ASP A 187 13.15 -12.57 -6.18
C ASP A 187 11.78 -13.23 -6.38
N ARG A 188 10.71 -12.55 -5.95
CA ARG A 188 9.31 -13.01 -6.00
C ARG A 188 8.87 -13.59 -7.35
N PHE A 189 9.43 -13.14 -8.49
CA PHE A 189 9.05 -13.64 -9.82
C PHE A 189 10.14 -14.45 -10.52
N VAL A 190 11.29 -14.65 -9.88
CA VAL A 190 12.50 -15.18 -10.55
C VAL A 190 13.01 -16.48 -9.91
N SER A 191 12.94 -16.61 -8.58
CA SER A 191 13.56 -17.74 -7.86
C SER A 191 12.56 -18.80 -7.38
N GLU A 192 11.37 -18.40 -6.94
CA GLU A 192 10.37 -19.27 -6.33
C GLU A 192 9.25 -19.59 -7.34
N LYS A 193 9.28 -20.78 -7.93
CA LYS A 193 8.13 -21.27 -8.73
C LYS A 193 7.03 -21.86 -7.85
N GLU A 194 7.39 -22.31 -6.66
CA GLU A 194 6.51 -22.90 -5.67
C GLU A 194 6.87 -22.32 -4.30
N ILE A 195 5.84 -21.95 -3.54
CA ILE A 195 5.98 -21.26 -2.27
C ILE A 195 5.87 -22.24 -1.12
N GLU A 196 6.90 -22.25 -0.29
CA GLU A 196 6.94 -23.04 0.94
C GLU A 196 5.87 -22.55 1.92
N SER A 197 5.20 -23.48 2.59
CA SER A 197 4.04 -23.18 3.44
C SER A 197 4.37 -22.28 4.64
N ASP A 198 5.63 -22.23 5.07
CA ASP A 198 6.11 -21.43 6.20
C ASP A 198 6.64 -20.04 5.78
N ARG A 199 6.65 -19.72 4.48
CA ARG A 199 7.05 -18.39 3.99
C ARG A 199 6.26 -17.28 4.68
N TYR A 200 4.94 -17.40 4.71
CA TYR A 200 4.08 -16.38 5.32
C TYR A 200 4.27 -16.24 6.84
N ASP A 201 4.81 -17.25 7.53
CA ASP A 201 5.16 -17.16 8.96
C ASP A 201 6.37 -16.26 9.22
N LYS A 202 7.19 -16.02 8.20
CA LYS A 202 8.50 -15.35 8.30
C LYS A 202 8.59 -14.05 7.51
N LEU A 203 7.66 -13.79 6.59
CA LEU A 203 7.72 -12.60 5.75
C LEU A 203 7.42 -11.32 6.54
N HIS A 204 8.18 -10.30 6.19
CA HIS A 204 7.98 -8.92 6.57
C HIS A 204 7.36 -8.12 5.43
N ILE A 205 6.63 -7.06 5.79
CA ILE A 205 5.89 -6.22 4.85
C ILE A 205 6.42 -4.78 4.81
N PHE A 206 7.23 -4.37 5.80
CA PHE A 206 7.83 -3.04 5.87
C PHE A 206 9.36 -3.10 5.85
N GLY A 207 9.96 -2.07 5.24
CA GLY A 207 11.38 -1.77 5.35
C GLY A 207 11.58 -0.43 6.07
N GLU A 208 12.65 -0.33 6.85
CA GLU A 208 13.06 0.88 7.56
C GLU A 208 14.35 1.44 6.96
N LEU A 209 14.24 2.53 6.20
CA LEU A 209 15.34 3.22 5.53
C LEU A 209 15.89 4.35 6.40
N ASN A 210 17.19 4.30 6.70
CA ASN A 210 17.92 5.44 7.24
C ASN A 210 18.34 6.38 6.10
N VAL A 211 17.76 7.58 6.04
CA VAL A 211 18.01 8.55 4.95
C VAL A 211 19.41 9.17 4.99
N ASN A 212 20.11 9.11 6.13
CA ASN A 212 21.46 9.64 6.24
C ASN A 212 22.51 8.69 5.66
N THR A 213 22.24 7.38 5.72
CA THR A 213 23.16 6.33 5.24
C THR A 213 22.67 5.65 3.96
N MET A 214 21.40 5.87 3.62
CA MET A 214 20.65 5.17 2.58
C MET A 214 20.54 3.65 2.80
N MET A 215 20.79 3.16 4.02
CA MET A 215 20.69 1.75 4.37
C MET A 215 19.27 1.40 4.82
N VAL A 216 18.74 0.28 4.34
CA VAL A 216 17.58 -0.37 4.95
C VAL A 216 18.07 -1.18 6.14
N GLU A 217 17.81 -0.68 7.35
CA GLU A 217 18.40 -1.20 8.59
C GLU A 217 17.61 -2.39 9.14
N ARG A 218 16.29 -2.39 8.94
CA ARG A 218 15.37 -3.43 9.43
C ARG A 218 14.26 -3.69 8.43
N VAL A 219 13.67 -4.87 8.57
CA VAL A 219 12.40 -5.26 7.98
C VAL A 219 11.45 -5.68 9.10
N THR A 220 10.19 -5.28 9.01
CA THR A 220 9.18 -5.44 10.06
C THR A 220 7.80 -5.70 9.47
N GLY A 221 6.80 -5.90 10.32
CA GLY A 221 5.46 -6.29 9.97
C GLY A 221 5.36 -7.80 9.72
N LYS A 222 4.12 -8.29 9.64
CA LYS A 222 3.83 -9.71 9.40
C LYS A 222 2.74 -9.85 8.35
N MET A 223 2.78 -10.94 7.59
CA MET A 223 1.66 -11.33 6.77
C MET A 223 0.46 -11.76 7.63
N PRO A 224 -0.77 -11.44 7.22
CA PRO A 224 -1.96 -11.85 7.96
C PRO A 224 -2.33 -13.31 7.70
N GLU A 225 -3.07 -13.92 8.64
CA GLU A 225 -3.47 -15.34 8.62
C GLU A 225 -4.16 -15.78 7.32
N ILE A 226 -4.84 -14.88 6.58
CA ILE A 226 -5.48 -15.23 5.30
C ILE A 226 -4.50 -15.84 4.29
N TYR A 227 -3.23 -15.43 4.27
CA TYR A 227 -2.24 -16.04 3.37
C TYR A 227 -1.77 -17.42 3.85
N HIS A 228 -1.93 -17.74 5.14
CA HIS A 228 -1.60 -19.04 5.71
C HIS A 228 -2.73 -20.05 5.47
N GLU A 229 -3.98 -19.61 5.55
CA GLU A 229 -5.16 -20.43 5.24
C GLU A 229 -5.32 -20.62 3.73
N LYS A 230 -5.08 -19.55 2.97
CA LYS A 230 -5.28 -19.48 1.53
C LYS A 230 -4.12 -18.73 0.87
N PRO A 231 -3.00 -19.41 0.57
CA PRO A 231 -1.90 -18.85 -0.22
C PRO A 231 -2.40 -18.27 -1.55
N ILE A 232 -2.12 -16.98 -1.77
CA ILE A 232 -2.47 -16.23 -2.99
C ILE A 232 -1.26 -15.34 -3.37
N PRO A 233 -0.16 -15.95 -3.80
CA PRO A 233 1.12 -15.26 -3.96
C PRO A 233 1.17 -14.26 -5.10
N ASN A 234 0.22 -14.32 -6.04
CA ASN A 234 0.10 -13.33 -7.11
C ASN A 234 -0.47 -12.00 -6.61
N PHE A 235 -1.08 -11.94 -5.41
CA PHE A 235 -1.82 -10.79 -4.91
C PHE A 235 -1.39 -10.33 -3.50
N GLU A 236 -0.12 -10.49 -3.13
CA GLU A 236 0.46 -10.08 -1.83
C GLU A 236 0.64 -8.55 -1.64
N SER A 237 -0.07 -7.72 -2.41
CA SER A 237 0.02 -6.26 -2.27
C SER A 237 -0.87 -5.76 -1.13
N PHE A 238 -0.51 -4.63 -0.52
CA PHE A 238 -1.27 -4.00 0.55
C PHE A 238 -1.09 -2.47 0.54
N ARG A 239 -1.90 -1.76 1.31
CA ARG A 239 -1.65 -0.35 1.68
C ARG A 239 -1.66 -0.21 3.19
N PHE A 240 -1.06 0.86 3.69
CA PHE A 240 -1.05 1.14 5.11
C PHE A 240 -1.22 2.63 5.39
N ALA A 241 -1.74 2.93 6.57
CA ALA A 241 -1.81 4.26 7.12
C ALA A 241 -1.34 4.24 8.57
N MET A 242 -0.70 5.32 9.03
CA MET A 242 -0.25 5.43 10.42
C MET A 242 -0.90 6.61 11.14
N ARG A 243 -1.17 6.41 12.44
CA ARG A 243 -1.56 7.44 13.39
C ARG A 243 -0.75 7.25 14.68
N GLY A 244 0.34 8.00 14.83
CA GLY A 244 1.34 7.71 15.85
C GLY A 244 1.85 6.28 15.67
N ASP A 245 1.90 5.51 16.75
CA ASP A 245 2.36 4.11 16.71
C ASP A 245 1.28 3.12 16.23
N THR A 246 0.05 3.58 15.95
CA THR A 246 -1.00 2.72 15.38
C THR A 246 -0.84 2.61 13.87
N VAL A 247 -0.76 1.37 13.37
CA VAL A 247 -0.64 1.05 11.95
C VAL A 247 -1.88 0.31 11.48
N TYR A 248 -2.56 0.86 10.47
CA TYR A 248 -3.66 0.21 9.77
C TYR A 248 -3.12 -0.41 8.48
N VAL A 249 -3.41 -1.68 8.23
CA VAL A 249 -2.96 -2.39 7.03
C VAL A 249 -4.15 -3.05 6.35
N ASN A 250 -4.36 -2.81 5.06
CA ASN A 250 -5.33 -3.55 4.26
C ASN A 250 -4.65 -4.30 3.12
N HIS A 251 -4.82 -5.62 3.11
CA HIS A 251 -4.30 -6.47 2.04
C HIS A 251 -5.27 -6.53 0.88
N TYR A 252 -4.74 -6.65 -0.34
CA TYR A 252 -5.55 -6.69 -1.56
C TYR A 252 -6.63 -7.76 -1.50
N VAL A 253 -6.27 -8.94 -1.00
CA VAL A 253 -7.13 -10.12 -0.98
C VAL A 253 -8.10 -10.18 0.19
N ASP A 254 -7.97 -9.31 1.20
CA ASP A 254 -8.79 -9.36 2.42
C ASP A 254 -9.76 -8.18 2.57
N SER A 255 -10.92 -8.48 3.14
CA SER A 255 -11.95 -7.55 3.58
C SER A 255 -11.62 -6.88 4.93
N LEU A 256 -10.72 -7.45 5.71
CA LEU A 256 -10.32 -6.90 7.00
C LEU A 256 -9.22 -5.84 6.85
N ILE A 257 -9.22 -4.91 7.79
CA ILE A 257 -8.12 -3.98 8.07
C ILE A 257 -7.49 -4.46 9.37
N TYR A 258 -6.20 -4.75 9.32
CA TYR A 258 -5.42 -5.20 10.47
C TYR A 258 -4.85 -3.99 11.19
N VAL A 259 -5.03 -3.92 12.50
CA VAL A 259 -4.59 -2.78 13.31
C VAL A 259 -3.52 -3.23 14.28
N TYR A 260 -2.31 -2.72 14.05
CA TYR A 260 -1.12 -3.05 14.81
C TYR A 260 -0.69 -1.87 15.69
N LEU A 261 -0.08 -2.18 16.83
CA LEU A 261 0.90 -1.30 17.44
C LEU A 261 2.26 -1.60 16.78
N TYR A 262 2.88 -0.57 16.24
CA TYR A 262 4.17 -0.66 15.56
C TYR A 262 5.24 -1.27 16.51
N PRO A 263 6.10 -2.20 16.06
CA PRO A 263 6.20 -2.72 14.69
C PRO A 263 5.27 -3.88 14.34
N ASP A 264 4.94 -4.77 15.28
CA ASP A 264 4.44 -6.11 14.95
C ASP A 264 3.29 -6.63 15.82
N GLU A 265 2.77 -5.82 16.75
CA GLU A 265 1.77 -6.27 17.70
C GLU A 265 0.36 -6.09 17.13
N LEU A 266 -0.25 -7.16 16.63
CA LEU A 266 -1.64 -7.15 16.15
C LEU A 266 -2.60 -6.96 17.34
N ILE A 267 -3.25 -5.81 17.43
CA ILE A 267 -4.18 -5.49 18.52
C ILE A 267 -5.59 -6.00 18.21
N TYR A 268 -6.07 -5.71 17.00
CA TYR A 268 -7.41 -6.10 16.54
C TYR A 268 -7.53 -6.06 15.02
N THR A 269 -8.64 -6.59 14.49
CA THR A 269 -9.07 -6.36 13.11
C THR A 269 -10.30 -5.48 13.09
N MET A 270 -10.50 -4.71 12.02
CA MET A 270 -11.71 -3.95 11.75
C MET A 270 -12.03 -4.07 10.25
N GLY A 271 -13.00 -3.30 9.77
CA GLY A 271 -13.32 -3.28 8.35
C GLY A 271 -14.34 -4.35 7.94
N PHE A 272 -14.92 -4.16 6.77
CA PHE A 272 -15.99 -5.02 6.26
C PHE A 272 -15.77 -5.26 4.77
N GLU A 273 -16.44 -6.28 4.24
CA GLU A 273 -16.47 -6.49 2.81
C GLU A 273 -17.08 -5.28 2.09
N GLY A 274 -16.47 -4.89 0.98
CA GLY A 274 -17.03 -3.84 0.14
C GLY A 274 -18.27 -4.34 -0.60
N ARG A 275 -19.25 -3.47 -0.83
CA ARG A 275 -20.46 -3.84 -1.59
C ARG A 275 -20.10 -4.43 -2.95
N ASP A 276 -20.64 -5.61 -3.25
CA ASP A 276 -20.49 -6.33 -4.52
C ASP A 276 -19.04 -6.65 -4.90
N VAL A 277 -18.17 -6.91 -3.91
CA VAL A 277 -16.79 -7.37 -4.13
C VAL A 277 -16.74 -8.90 -4.11
N ASP A 278 -16.24 -9.50 -5.19
CA ASP A 278 -15.90 -10.92 -5.21
C ASP A 278 -14.45 -11.13 -4.76
N ARG A 279 -14.22 -11.89 -3.68
CA ARG A 279 -12.90 -12.29 -3.17
C ARG A 279 -12.62 -13.78 -3.33
N ASN A 280 -13.28 -14.45 -4.26
CA ASN A 280 -13.02 -15.86 -4.56
C ASN A 280 -11.74 -16.03 -5.39
N TYR A 281 -10.62 -15.53 -4.88
CA TYR A 281 -9.28 -15.77 -5.40
C TYR A 281 -9.02 -17.27 -5.51
N THR A 282 -8.32 -17.68 -6.56
CA THR A 282 -7.85 -19.05 -6.73
C THR A 282 -6.65 -19.26 -5.80
N GLN A 283 -6.77 -20.21 -4.87
CA GLN A 283 -5.66 -20.60 -4.01
C GLN A 283 -4.57 -21.27 -4.84
N THR A 284 -3.32 -20.88 -4.63
CA THR A 284 -2.17 -21.46 -5.33
C THR A 284 -0.90 -21.25 -4.51
N THR A 285 0.04 -22.19 -4.58
CA THR A 285 1.42 -22.02 -4.12
C THR A 285 2.36 -21.67 -5.28
N GLU A 286 1.86 -21.67 -6.51
CA GLU A 286 2.62 -21.33 -7.71
C GLU A 286 2.44 -19.86 -8.10
N LEU A 287 3.55 -19.24 -8.49
CA LEU A 287 3.57 -17.95 -9.18
C LEU A 287 3.40 -18.20 -10.68
N ASP A 288 2.16 -18.09 -11.16
CA ASP A 288 1.77 -18.24 -12.56
C ASP A 288 1.17 -16.92 -13.07
N GLU A 289 1.94 -16.17 -13.87
CA GLU A 289 1.47 -14.95 -14.55
C GLU A 289 0.46 -15.24 -15.67
N GLY A 290 0.29 -16.50 -16.05
CA GLY A 290 -0.55 -16.95 -17.16
C GLY A 290 -2.01 -17.16 -16.75
N LYS A 291 -2.38 -18.41 -16.44
CA LYS A 291 -3.79 -18.83 -16.43
C LYS A 291 -4.50 -18.39 -15.16
N THR A 292 -3.89 -18.62 -14.00
CA THR A 292 -4.56 -18.38 -12.71
C THR A 292 -4.60 -16.90 -12.39
N PHE A 293 -3.46 -16.20 -12.51
CA PHE A 293 -3.40 -14.76 -12.28
C PHE A 293 -4.33 -13.98 -13.20
N MET A 294 -4.29 -14.20 -14.52
CA MET A 294 -5.13 -13.43 -15.45
C MET A 294 -6.62 -13.75 -15.35
N LYS A 295 -6.99 -14.97 -14.92
CA LYS A 295 -8.38 -15.32 -14.61
C LYS A 295 -8.85 -14.47 -13.42
N ASP A 296 -8.16 -14.57 -12.29
CA ASP A 296 -8.54 -13.87 -11.06
C ASP A 296 -8.48 -12.36 -11.25
N TYR A 297 -7.42 -11.84 -11.89
CA TYR A 297 -7.27 -10.42 -12.19
C TYR A 297 -8.47 -9.85 -12.94
N LYS A 298 -9.18 -10.65 -13.74
CA LYS A 298 -10.37 -10.18 -14.48
C LYS A 298 -11.66 -10.25 -13.67
N THR A 299 -11.75 -11.17 -12.71
CA THR A 299 -13.03 -11.52 -12.06
C THR A 299 -13.15 -11.05 -10.62
N VAL A 300 -12.05 -11.00 -9.87
CA VAL A 300 -12.08 -10.68 -8.44
C VAL A 300 -11.83 -9.19 -8.19
N GLY A 301 -12.45 -8.68 -7.13
CA GLY A 301 -12.20 -7.34 -6.60
C GLY A 301 -11.10 -7.36 -5.55
N SER A 302 -10.58 -6.18 -5.18
CA SER A 302 -9.53 -6.05 -4.18
C SER A 302 -9.66 -4.78 -3.36
N SER A 303 -9.06 -4.81 -2.18
CA SER A 303 -8.69 -3.57 -1.49
C SER A 303 -7.68 -2.79 -2.34
N ALA A 304 -7.71 -1.45 -2.28
CA ALA A 304 -6.97 -0.60 -3.20
C ALA A 304 -6.18 0.51 -2.50
N GLY A 305 -6.85 1.41 -1.79
CA GLY A 305 -6.26 2.54 -1.06
C GLY A 305 -6.58 2.48 0.43
N LEU A 306 -5.73 3.08 1.25
CA LEU A 306 -5.95 3.28 2.67
C LEU A 306 -5.25 4.56 3.11
N ASP A 307 -5.97 5.47 3.76
CA ASP A 307 -5.39 6.70 4.26
C ASP A 307 -6.11 7.15 5.54
N TYR A 308 -5.37 7.75 6.46
CA TYR A 308 -5.92 8.31 7.68
C TYR A 308 -5.86 9.83 7.60
N VAL A 309 -7.02 10.48 7.79
CA VAL A 309 -7.18 11.93 7.74
C VAL A 309 -7.24 12.45 9.19
N PRO A 310 -6.16 13.04 9.72
CA PRO A 310 -6.12 13.49 11.12
C PRO A 310 -7.14 14.58 11.42
N GLU A 311 -7.39 15.47 10.46
CA GLU A 311 -8.24 16.65 10.60
C GLU A 311 -9.70 16.29 10.91
N THR A 312 -10.14 15.09 10.50
CA THR A 312 -11.51 14.60 10.69
C THR A 312 -11.58 13.27 11.45
N ASN A 313 -10.42 12.74 11.88
CA ASN A 313 -10.30 11.42 12.51
C ASN A 313 -11.00 10.32 11.68
N MET A 314 -10.77 10.34 10.36
CA MET A 314 -11.41 9.43 9.41
C MET A 314 -10.35 8.51 8.79
N LEU A 315 -10.56 7.21 8.83
CA LEU A 315 -9.81 6.25 8.02
C LEU A 315 -10.62 5.98 6.74
N ILE A 316 -10.03 6.25 5.59
CA ILE A 316 -10.65 6.09 4.28
C ILE A 316 -10.02 4.89 3.59
N ARG A 317 -10.85 3.92 3.22
CA ARG A 317 -10.45 2.79 2.39
C ARG A 317 -11.11 2.89 1.04
N THR A 318 -10.35 2.72 -0.03
CA THR A 318 -10.89 2.50 -1.37
C THR A 318 -10.72 1.04 -1.78
N TYR A 319 -11.64 0.55 -2.60
CA TYR A 319 -11.59 -0.82 -3.12
C TYR A 319 -12.06 -0.86 -4.58
N VAL A 320 -11.60 -1.88 -5.30
CA VAL A 320 -11.99 -2.20 -6.67
C VAL A 320 -12.93 -3.39 -6.63
N LYS A 321 -14.10 -3.27 -7.26
CA LYS A 321 -15.08 -4.35 -7.39
C LYS A 321 -14.75 -5.27 -8.56
N GLU A 322 -14.36 -4.67 -9.68
CA GLU A 322 -14.09 -5.34 -10.94
C GLU A 322 -12.92 -4.64 -11.61
N ARG A 323 -11.83 -5.37 -11.88
CA ARG A 323 -10.55 -4.77 -12.31
C ARG A 323 -10.50 -4.36 -13.79
N ILE A 324 -11.33 -4.95 -14.66
CA ILE A 324 -11.36 -4.59 -16.10
C ILE A 324 -11.87 -3.16 -16.28
N ILE A 325 -13.06 -2.88 -15.75
CA ILE A 325 -13.70 -1.56 -15.85
C ILE A 325 -13.39 -0.65 -14.63
N ARG A 326 -12.62 -1.17 -13.66
CA ARG A 326 -12.26 -0.54 -12.37
C ARG A 326 -13.41 0.17 -11.69
N LYS A 327 -14.55 -0.52 -11.55
CA LYS A 327 -15.62 -0.07 -10.63
C LYS A 327 -15.01 0.03 -9.23
N THR A 328 -15.20 1.17 -8.59
CA THR A 328 -14.56 1.49 -7.32
C THR A 328 -15.59 1.88 -6.27
N GLY A 329 -15.29 1.55 -5.02
CA GLY A 329 -16.06 1.99 -3.87
C GLY A 329 -15.17 2.61 -2.80
N VAL A 330 -15.79 3.35 -1.90
CA VAL A 330 -15.14 3.99 -0.74
C VAL A 330 -15.87 3.58 0.53
N GLN A 331 -15.09 3.14 1.52
CA GLN A 331 -15.54 2.92 2.88
C GLN A 331 -14.94 4.00 3.79
N LEU A 332 -15.78 4.53 4.68
CA LEU A 332 -15.42 5.58 5.64
C LEU A 332 -15.50 5.00 7.04
N TYR A 333 -14.41 5.11 7.80
CA TYR A 333 -14.33 4.58 9.16
C TYR A 333 -13.99 5.66 10.18
N GLN A 334 -14.63 5.59 11.34
CA GLN A 334 -14.28 6.41 12.50
C GLN A 334 -14.45 5.57 13.76
N ASN A 335 -13.40 5.55 14.60
CA ASN A 335 -13.36 4.73 15.82
C ASN A 335 -13.72 3.26 15.53
N SER A 336 -13.13 2.69 14.49
CA SER A 336 -13.39 1.33 13.96
C SER A 336 -14.77 1.10 13.31
N ASN A 337 -15.76 1.96 13.54
CA ASN A 337 -17.09 1.82 12.93
C ASN A 337 -17.09 2.26 11.47
N MET A 338 -17.75 1.47 10.61
CA MET A 338 -17.97 1.84 9.22
C MET A 338 -19.19 2.76 9.12
N LEU A 339 -18.94 4.01 8.78
CA LEU A 339 -19.95 5.05 8.68
C LEU A 339 -20.62 5.08 7.31
N ALA A 340 -19.91 4.65 6.26
CA ALA A 340 -20.45 4.53 4.91
C ALA A 340 -19.70 3.50 4.08
N ASP A 341 -20.39 2.95 3.09
CA ASP A 341 -19.84 2.17 1.98
C ASP A 341 -20.57 2.61 0.69
N ILE A 342 -19.84 3.30 -0.20
CA ILE A 342 -20.43 4.10 -1.27
C ILE A 342 -19.73 3.82 -2.59
N ASP A 343 -20.55 3.65 -3.64
CA ASP A 343 -20.12 3.62 -5.03
C ASP A 343 -19.59 4.99 -5.46
N VAL A 344 -18.37 5.01 -6.01
CA VAL A 344 -17.73 6.21 -6.55
C VAL A 344 -17.46 6.02 -8.05
N PRO A 345 -17.17 7.10 -8.81
CA PRO A 345 -16.82 6.98 -10.22
C PRO A 345 -15.71 5.95 -10.45
N ASN A 346 -15.74 5.26 -11.60
CA ASN A 346 -14.73 4.25 -11.92
C ASN A 346 -13.31 4.83 -11.85
N TYR A 347 -12.34 4.00 -11.48
CA TYR A 347 -10.93 4.37 -11.30
C TYR A 347 -10.70 5.43 -10.21
N PHE A 348 -11.64 5.63 -9.28
CA PHE A 348 -11.44 6.60 -8.20
C PHE A 348 -10.24 6.23 -7.33
N MET A 349 -9.36 7.20 -7.12
CA MET A 349 -8.24 7.14 -6.19
C MET A 349 -8.34 8.31 -5.22
N PHE A 350 -8.37 8.02 -3.93
CA PHE A 350 -8.34 9.04 -2.89
C PHE A 350 -6.94 9.66 -2.79
N LEU A 351 -6.86 10.99 -2.64
CA LEU A 351 -5.60 11.71 -2.51
C LEU A 351 -5.38 12.30 -1.12
N GLY A 352 -6.42 12.83 -0.47
CA GLY A 352 -6.27 13.48 0.83
C GLY A 352 -7.40 14.45 1.16
N TYR A 353 -7.19 15.26 2.18
CA TYR A 353 -8.14 16.23 2.70
C TYR A 353 -7.49 17.62 2.82
N ASN A 354 -8.25 18.65 2.47
CA ASN A 354 -7.87 20.04 2.71
C ASN A 354 -9.10 20.95 2.79
N ASN A 355 -9.08 21.89 3.74
CA ASN A 355 -10.07 22.97 3.88
C ASN A 355 -11.54 22.51 3.80
N GLY A 356 -11.90 21.43 4.52
CA GLY A 356 -13.29 20.94 4.58
C GLY A 356 -13.72 20.07 3.41
N TRP A 357 -12.78 19.68 2.53
CA TRP A 357 -13.05 18.85 1.37
C TRP A 357 -12.08 17.67 1.32
N TYR A 358 -12.61 16.53 0.90
CA TYR A 358 -11.84 15.34 0.55
C TYR A 358 -11.63 15.35 -0.95
N TYR A 359 -10.43 15.00 -1.41
CA TYR A 359 -10.07 15.02 -2.82
C TYR A 359 -9.69 13.63 -3.30
N GLY A 360 -10.01 13.38 -4.56
CA GLY A 360 -9.59 12.20 -5.29
C GLY A 360 -9.39 12.53 -6.76
N VAL A 361 -8.95 11.55 -7.51
CA VAL A 361 -8.78 11.66 -8.96
C VAL A 361 -9.27 10.39 -9.64
N ARG A 362 -9.54 10.48 -10.94
CA ARG A 362 -9.55 9.29 -11.78
C ARG A 362 -8.09 8.86 -11.98
N LYS A 363 -7.74 7.66 -11.50
CA LYS A 363 -6.37 7.14 -11.52
C LYS A 363 -5.75 7.19 -12.92
N LEU A 364 -6.51 6.77 -13.93
CA LEU A 364 -6.09 6.84 -15.32
C LEU A 364 -6.68 8.11 -15.96
N PRO A 365 -5.98 8.72 -16.93
CA PRO A 365 -6.56 9.79 -17.74
C PRO A 365 -7.70 9.25 -18.62
N LEU A 366 -8.58 10.17 -19.02
CA LEU A 366 -9.43 9.96 -20.19
C LEU A 366 -8.58 10.27 -21.41
N GLU A 367 -8.35 9.28 -22.26
CA GLU A 367 -7.42 9.39 -23.38
C GLU A 367 -8.13 9.04 -24.70
N THR A 368 -7.87 9.86 -25.71
CA THR A 368 -8.14 9.58 -27.13
C THR A 368 -6.86 9.85 -27.91
N GLU A 369 -6.83 9.57 -29.23
CA GLU A 369 -5.62 9.76 -30.04
C GLU A 369 -4.97 11.15 -29.94
N ASN A 370 -5.74 12.21 -29.63
CA ASN A 370 -5.24 13.59 -29.60
C ASN A 370 -5.65 14.37 -28.33
N ASP A 371 -6.16 13.72 -27.29
CA ASP A 371 -6.69 14.40 -26.10
C ASP A 371 -6.43 13.56 -24.86
N ILE A 372 -5.79 14.16 -23.86
CA ILE A 372 -5.59 13.57 -22.53
C ILE A 372 -6.25 14.49 -21.52
N ARG A 373 -7.21 13.96 -20.76
CA ARG A 373 -7.87 14.71 -19.69
C ARG A 373 -7.75 14.01 -18.35
N PHE A 374 -7.45 14.80 -17.33
CA PHE A 374 -7.59 14.36 -15.95
C PHE A 374 -8.98 14.69 -15.42
N VAL A 375 -9.43 13.92 -14.44
CA VAL A 375 -10.68 14.17 -13.72
C VAL A 375 -10.34 14.24 -12.25
N PHE A 376 -10.55 15.39 -11.65
CA PHE A 376 -10.38 15.59 -10.22
C PHE A 376 -11.74 15.55 -9.56
N TYR A 377 -11.81 14.91 -8.41
CA TYR A 377 -13.00 14.76 -7.60
C TYR A 377 -12.81 15.48 -6.28
N LYS A 378 -13.89 16.08 -5.78
CA LYS A 378 -13.97 16.55 -4.41
C LYS A 378 -15.29 16.11 -3.79
N PHE A 379 -15.28 15.83 -2.50
CA PHE A 379 -16.50 15.48 -1.79
C PHE A 379 -16.51 15.95 -0.34
N ARG A 380 -17.71 16.07 0.21
CA ARG A 380 -17.98 16.24 1.64
C ARG A 380 -18.66 15.01 2.18
N ILE A 381 -18.47 14.77 3.47
CA ILE A 381 -19.13 13.72 4.24
C ILE A 381 -20.17 14.40 5.12
N GLU A 382 -21.43 13.98 5.02
CA GLU A 382 -22.54 14.47 5.86
C GLU A 382 -23.11 13.38 6.74
#